data_AF-A0A1S9JIT0-F1
#
_entry.id   AF-A0A1S9JIT0-F1
#
_cell.length_a   1.000
_cell.length_b   1.000
_cell.length_c   1.000
_cell.angle_alpha   90.00
_cell.angle_beta   90.00
_cell.angle_gamma   90.00
#
_symmetry.space_group_name_H-M   'P 1'
#
loop_
_entity.id
_entity.type
_entity.pdbx_description
1 polymer ?
#
loop_
_entity_poly.entity_id
_entity_poly.type
_entity_poly.pdbx_seq_one_letter_code
_entity_poly.pdbx_strand_id
1 'polypeptide(L)'
;MTIWVDADACPNVIKEILYRAAERMQMPLVLVANQSLRVPPSRFIRTLRVAAGFDVADNEIVRQCEAGDLVITADIPLAAGAIEKGAAALNPRGERYTPATIRDRQAFAAELEKWWLEVQRSRG
;
A
#
# COMPACT_ATOMS: atom_id res chain seq x y z
N MET A 1 10.31 4.25 -12.91
CA MET A 1 9.84 3.31 -11.88
C MET A 1 10.30 3.80 -10.52
N THR A 2 9.34 4.27 -9.74
CA THR A 2 9.43 4.60 -8.33
C THR A 2 8.77 3.49 -7.51
N ILE A 3 9.32 3.19 -6.33
CA ILE A 3 8.66 2.35 -5.34
C ILE A 3 7.94 3.26 -4.35
N TRP A 4 6.63 3.11 -4.26
CA TRP A 4 5.77 3.78 -3.29
C TRP A 4 5.39 2.83 -2.18
N VAL A 5 5.39 3.30 -0.94
CA VAL A 5 5.04 2.49 0.23
C VAL A 5 4.03 3.24 1.07
N ASP A 6 2.88 2.62 1.33
CA ASP A 6 2.05 2.99 2.49
C ASP A 6 2.82 2.56 3.75
N ALA A 7 3.48 3.52 4.38
CA ALA A 7 4.43 3.25 5.45
C ALA A 7 3.79 3.18 6.84
N ASP A 8 2.51 3.57 6.96
CA ASP A 8 1.75 3.47 8.21
C ASP A 8 1.32 2.02 8.48
N ALA A 9 0.97 1.25 7.43
CA ALA A 9 0.63 -0.17 7.55
C ALA A 9 1.80 -1.13 7.26
N CYS A 10 2.93 -0.64 6.70
CA CYS A 10 4.04 -1.50 6.28
C CYS A 10 4.93 -1.96 7.46
N PRO A 11 5.12 -3.29 7.67
CA PRO A 11 5.99 -3.81 8.72
C PRO A 11 7.42 -3.31 8.61
N ASN A 12 8.07 -3.03 9.75
CA ASN A 12 9.45 -2.52 9.78
C ASN A 12 10.44 -3.45 9.05
N VAL A 13 10.27 -4.76 9.15
CA VAL A 13 11.12 -5.72 8.43
C VAL A 13 11.04 -5.56 6.91
N ILE A 14 9.87 -5.21 6.37
CA ILE A 14 9.69 -4.97 4.94
C ILE A 14 10.33 -3.64 4.54
N LYS A 15 10.17 -2.59 5.36
CA LYS A 15 10.85 -1.30 5.15
C LYS A 15 12.38 -1.46 5.08
N GLU A 16 12.98 -2.25 5.98
CA GLU A 16 14.42 -2.53 5.97
C GLU A 16 14.88 -3.25 4.70
N ILE A 17 14.09 -4.21 4.21
CA ILE A 17 14.36 -4.90 2.94
C ILE A 17 14.31 -3.89 1.77
N LEU A 18 13.29 -3.03 1.75
CA LEU A 18 13.11 -2.02 0.72
C LEU A 18 14.23 -0.98 0.73
N TYR A 19 14.71 -0.54 1.90
CA TYR A 19 15.86 0.37 2.00
C TYR A 19 17.10 -0.22 1.33
N ARG A 20 17.44 -1.48 1.67
CA ARG A 20 18.59 -2.19 1.08
C ARG A 20 18.42 -2.38 -0.42
N ALA A 21 17.21 -2.71 -0.86
CA ALA A 21 16.91 -2.90 -2.28
C ALA A 21 17.00 -1.58 -3.07
N ALA A 22 16.45 -0.49 -2.53
CA ALA A 22 16.48 0.84 -3.14
C ALA A 22 17.92 1.33 -3.32
N GLU A 23 18.77 1.17 -2.31
CA GLU A 23 20.20 1.51 -2.39
C GLU A 23 20.94 0.66 -3.43
N ARG A 24 20.81 -0.66 -3.34
CA ARG A 24 21.52 -1.59 -4.23
C ARG A 24 21.13 -1.41 -5.69
N MET A 25 19.86 -1.10 -5.96
CA MET A 25 19.32 -0.94 -7.30
C MET A 25 19.30 0.52 -7.76
N GLN A 26 19.69 1.46 -6.90
CA GLN A 26 19.64 2.90 -7.15
C GLN A 26 18.24 3.37 -7.61
N MET A 27 17.20 2.81 -7.00
CA MET A 27 15.81 3.07 -7.38
C MET A 27 15.13 4.00 -6.38
N PRO A 28 14.38 5.01 -6.84
CA PRO A 28 13.61 5.88 -5.96
C PRO A 28 12.62 5.07 -5.09
N LEU A 29 12.70 5.28 -3.78
CA LEU A 29 11.79 4.73 -2.78
C LEU A 29 11.16 5.87 -1.99
N VAL A 30 9.83 5.92 -1.98
CA VAL A 30 9.05 6.96 -1.33
C VAL A 30 8.14 6.33 -0.29
N LEU A 31 8.39 6.66 0.96
CA LEU A 31 7.57 6.22 2.10
C LEU A 31 6.56 7.31 2.44
N VAL A 32 5.28 7.01 2.25
CA VAL A 32 4.19 7.94 2.54
C VAL A 32 3.57 7.55 3.88
N ALA A 33 3.47 8.51 4.81
CA ALA A 33 2.91 8.27 6.15
C ALA A 33 2.34 9.55 6.76
N ASN A 34 1.37 9.41 7.65
CA ASN A 34 0.81 10.51 8.43
C ASN A 34 1.71 10.94 9.61
N GLN A 35 2.76 10.18 9.89
CA GLN A 35 3.71 10.41 10.97
C GLN A 35 5.15 10.57 10.46
N SER A 36 6.01 11.13 11.31
CA SER A 36 7.43 11.25 10.99
C SER A 36 8.11 9.88 11.02
N LEU A 37 8.78 9.53 9.92
CA LEU A 37 9.55 8.29 9.80
C LEU A 37 11.04 8.57 9.90
N ARG A 38 11.77 7.70 10.60
CA ARG A 38 13.23 7.65 10.55
C ARG A 38 13.65 6.67 9.45
N VAL A 39 14.41 7.16 8.48
CA VAL A 39 14.95 6.38 7.35
C VAL A 39 16.46 6.52 7.29
N PRO A 40 17.20 5.55 6.73
CA PRO A 40 18.64 5.70 6.53
C PRO A 40 18.96 6.86 5.58
N PRO A 41 20.11 7.54 5.76
CA PRO A 41 20.52 8.60 4.84
C PRO A 41 20.79 8.02 3.46
N SER A 42 20.12 8.55 2.45
CA SER A 42 20.13 8.03 1.09
C SER A 42 19.76 9.12 0.09
N ARG A 43 20.27 9.00 -1.15
CA ARG A 43 19.79 9.80 -2.28
C ARG A 43 18.56 9.20 -2.96
N PHE A 44 18.24 7.94 -2.66
CA PHE A 44 17.17 7.16 -3.29
C PHE A 44 15.96 6.99 -2.36
N ILE A 45 16.14 7.12 -1.05
CA ILE A 45 15.07 6.95 -0.06
C ILE A 45 14.61 8.32 0.43
N ARG A 46 13.31 8.60 0.28
CA ARG A 46 12.68 9.81 0.82
C ARG A 46 11.39 9.47 1.56
N THR A 47 11.04 10.31 2.52
CA THR A 47 9.75 10.27 3.21
C THR A 47 8.87 11.39 2.71
N LEU A 48 7.58 11.10 2.53
CA LEU A 48 6.55 12.07 2.24
C LEU A 48 5.56 12.04 3.40
N ARG A 49 5.60 13.06 4.25
CA ARG A 49 4.65 13.18 5.34
C ARG A 49 3.36 13.81 4.84
N VAL A 50 2.25 13.15 5.07
CA VAL A 50 0.90 13.65 4.78
C VAL A 50 0.19 14.06 6.06
N ALA A 51 -0.94 14.76 5.92
CA ALA A 51 -1.81 15.04 7.05
C ALA A 51 -2.41 13.75 7.63
N ALA A 52 -2.77 13.78 8.92
CA ALA A 52 -3.58 12.73 9.50
C ALA A 52 -5.00 12.76 8.91
N GLY A 53 -5.54 11.59 8.63
CA GLY A 53 -6.88 11.43 8.08
C GLY A 53 -7.02 10.07 7.40
N PHE A 54 -8.26 9.66 7.18
CA PHE A 54 -8.57 8.47 6.41
C PHE A 54 -8.11 8.64 4.96
N ASP A 55 -7.47 7.59 4.43
CA ASP A 55 -7.05 7.44 3.04
C ASP A 55 -6.13 8.55 2.49
N VAL A 56 -5.57 9.43 3.34
CA VAL A 56 -4.75 10.56 2.88
C VAL A 56 -3.45 10.06 2.24
N ALA A 57 -2.79 9.09 2.87
CA ALA A 57 -1.58 8.47 2.33
C ALA A 57 -1.88 7.72 1.03
N ASP A 58 -2.98 6.97 0.99
CA ASP A 58 -3.39 6.19 -0.16
C ASP A 58 -3.69 7.08 -1.36
N ASN A 59 -4.50 8.12 -1.14
CA ASN A 59 -4.82 9.11 -2.16
C ASN A 59 -3.56 9.81 -2.71
N GLU A 60 -2.60 10.11 -1.84
CA GLU A 60 -1.37 10.76 -2.26
C GLU A 60 -0.47 9.83 -3.10
N ILE A 61 -0.40 8.54 -2.73
CA ILE A 61 0.29 7.52 -3.52
C ILE A 61 -0.40 7.36 -4.88
N VAL A 62 -1.72 7.16 -4.93
CA VAL A 62 -2.47 7.02 -6.19
C VAL A 62 -2.32 8.28 -7.02
N ARG A 63 -2.32 9.47 -6.43
CA ARG A 63 -2.15 10.74 -7.17
C ARG A 63 -0.80 10.79 -7.89
N GLN A 64 0.28 10.39 -7.21
CA GLN A 64 1.64 10.56 -7.72
C GLN A 64 2.21 9.34 -8.49
N CYS A 65 1.71 8.13 -8.26
CA CYS A 65 2.25 6.96 -8.92
C CYS A 65 1.94 6.98 -10.42
N GLU A 66 2.83 6.45 -11.24
CA GLU A 66 2.66 6.39 -12.70
C GLU A 66 2.70 4.95 -13.21
N ALA A 67 2.31 4.76 -14.47
CA ALA A 67 2.42 3.47 -15.12
C ALA A 67 3.87 2.95 -15.06
N GLY A 68 4.03 1.69 -14.65
CA GLY A 68 5.34 1.08 -14.44
C GLY A 68 6.01 1.37 -13.09
N ASP A 69 5.36 2.09 -12.18
CA ASP A 69 5.76 2.15 -10.77
C ASP A 69 5.38 0.88 -10.00
N LEU A 70 5.90 0.75 -8.78
CA LEU A 70 5.53 -0.31 -7.83
C LEU A 70 4.96 0.31 -6.56
N VAL A 71 3.79 -0.14 -6.13
CA VAL A 71 3.14 0.23 -4.88
C VAL A 71 3.18 -0.94 -3.90
N ILE A 72 3.70 -0.73 -2.70
CA ILE A 72 3.69 -1.68 -1.59
C ILE A 72 2.59 -1.26 -0.61
N THR A 73 1.55 -2.09 -0.50
CA THR A 73 0.42 -1.83 0.39
C THR A 73 -0.30 -3.12 0.79
N ALA A 74 -0.88 -3.15 1.98
CA ALA A 74 -1.84 -4.19 2.36
C ALA A 74 -3.30 -3.80 2.04
N ASP A 75 -3.53 -2.53 1.72
CA ASP A 75 -4.84 -1.95 1.45
C ASP A 75 -5.31 -2.28 0.02
N ILE A 76 -6.50 -2.84 -0.09
CA ILE A 76 -7.07 -3.31 -1.36
C ILE A 76 -7.50 -2.13 -2.25
N PRO A 77 -8.24 -1.11 -1.73
CA PRO A 77 -8.52 0.11 -2.49
C PRO A 77 -7.28 0.78 -3.08
N LEU A 78 -6.21 0.97 -2.30
CA LEU A 78 -4.95 1.54 -2.79
C LEU A 78 -4.33 0.67 -3.89
N ALA A 79 -4.27 -0.66 -3.68
CA ALA A 79 -3.74 -1.57 -4.69
C ALA A 79 -4.54 -1.52 -6.01
N ALA A 80 -5.87 -1.40 -5.92
CA ALA A 80 -6.75 -1.25 -7.07
C ALA A 80 -6.47 0.06 -7.83
N GLY A 81 -6.43 1.20 -7.12
CA GLY A 81 -6.14 2.50 -7.73
C GLY A 81 -4.76 2.55 -8.40
N ALA A 82 -3.76 1.90 -7.80
CA ALA A 82 -2.43 1.77 -8.40
C ALA A 82 -2.47 0.98 -9.73
N ILE A 83 -3.17 -0.16 -9.75
CA ILE A 83 -3.30 -1.00 -10.94
C ILE A 83 -4.09 -0.29 -12.05
N GLU A 84 -5.13 0.47 -11.71
CA GLU A 84 -5.88 1.28 -12.66
C GLU A 84 -5.00 2.32 -13.36
N LYS A 85 -3.99 2.87 -12.67
CA LYS A 85 -2.98 3.77 -13.25
C LYS A 85 -1.86 3.05 -14.02
N GLY A 86 -1.90 1.72 -14.10
CA GLY A 86 -0.87 0.91 -14.75
C GLY A 86 0.38 0.68 -13.90
N ALA A 87 0.34 0.99 -12.61
CA ALA A 87 1.40 0.60 -11.67
C ALA A 87 1.21 -0.86 -11.22
N ALA A 88 2.29 -1.51 -10.79
CA ALA A 88 2.22 -2.79 -10.10
C ALA A 88 1.88 -2.56 -8.62
N ALA A 89 1.15 -3.49 -8.00
CA ALA A 89 0.90 -3.47 -6.56
C ALA A 89 1.29 -4.80 -5.90
N LEU A 90 1.96 -4.73 -4.75
CA LEU A 90 2.45 -5.89 -4.00
C LEU A 90 2.09 -5.75 -2.52
N ASN A 91 1.55 -6.83 -1.95
CA ASN A 91 1.34 -6.94 -0.52
C ASN A 91 2.68 -7.05 0.22
N PRO A 92 2.85 -6.46 1.42
CA PRO A 92 4.03 -6.67 2.27
C PRO A 92 4.40 -8.14 2.54
N ARG A 93 3.48 -9.10 2.32
CA ARG A 93 3.70 -10.55 2.41
C ARG A 93 4.26 -11.19 1.13
N GLY A 94 4.48 -10.41 0.06
CA GLY A 94 5.03 -10.87 -1.22
C GLY A 94 4.00 -11.35 -2.23
N GLU A 95 2.71 -11.20 -1.96
CA GLU A 95 1.63 -11.51 -2.92
C GLU A 95 1.43 -10.34 -3.89
N ARG A 96 1.39 -10.63 -5.19
CA ARG A 96 1.06 -9.62 -6.21
C ARG A 96 -0.44 -9.44 -6.30
N TYR A 97 -0.87 -8.18 -6.32
CA TYR A 97 -2.24 -7.86 -6.69
C TYR A 97 -2.41 -7.91 -8.20
N THR A 98 -3.56 -8.42 -8.60
CA THR A 98 -4.08 -8.43 -9.97
C THR A 98 -5.56 -8.04 -9.89
N PRO A 99 -6.20 -7.65 -11.01
CA PRO A 99 -7.63 -7.41 -11.02
C PRO A 99 -8.45 -8.61 -10.51
N ALA A 100 -7.99 -9.84 -10.73
CA ALA A 100 -8.65 -11.04 -10.22
C ALA A 100 -8.53 -11.16 -8.70
N THR A 101 -7.30 -11.09 -8.16
CA THR A 101 -7.10 -11.19 -6.70
C THR A 101 -7.75 -10.05 -5.95
N ILE A 102 -7.84 -8.85 -6.54
CA ILE A 102 -8.57 -7.72 -5.93
C ILE A 102 -10.06 -8.06 -5.85
N ARG A 103 -10.67 -8.52 -6.93
CA ARG A 103 -12.09 -8.93 -6.93
C ARG A 103 -12.36 -10.02 -5.91
N ASP A 104 -11.49 -11.03 -5.82
CA ASP A 104 -11.66 -12.13 -4.86
C ASP A 104 -11.62 -11.62 -3.41
N ARG A 105 -10.70 -10.68 -3.11
CA ARG A 105 -10.60 -10.06 -1.78
C ARG A 105 -11.80 -9.17 -1.46
N GLN A 106 -12.29 -8.40 -2.42
CA GLN A 106 -13.50 -7.58 -2.27
C GLN A 106 -14.74 -8.45 -2.05
N ALA A 107 -14.88 -9.55 -2.81
CA ALA A 107 -15.97 -10.50 -2.64
C ALA A 107 -15.95 -11.14 -1.25
N PHE A 108 -14.77 -11.56 -0.77
CA PHE A 108 -14.62 -12.09 0.58
C PHE A 108 -15.01 -11.06 1.66
N ALA A 109 -14.58 -9.81 1.52
CA ALA A 109 -14.96 -8.74 2.45
C ALA A 109 -16.49 -8.53 2.48
N ALA A 110 -17.14 -8.51 1.31
CA ALA A 110 -18.59 -8.38 1.21
C ALA A 110 -19.34 -9.55 1.87
N GLU A 111 -18.85 -10.78 1.73
CA GLU A 111 -19.44 -11.95 2.41
C GLU A 111 -19.28 -11.88 3.93
N LEU A 112 -18.13 -11.40 4.44
CA LEU A 112 -17.94 -11.17 5.87
C LEU A 112 -18.90 -10.12 6.44
N GLU A 113 -19.14 -9.03 5.70
CA GLU A 113 -20.11 -8.00 6.09
C GLU A 113 -21.53 -8.56 6.15
N LYS A 114 -21.95 -9.35 5.16
CA LYS A 114 -23.26 -10.03 5.18
C LYS A 114 -23.39 -10.93 6.40
N TRP A 115 -22.38 -11.77 6.64
CA TRP A 115 -22.36 -12.67 7.79
C TRP A 115 -22.44 -11.89 9.11
N TRP A 116 -21.70 -10.78 9.24
CA TRP A 116 -21.74 -9.93 10.42
C TRP A 116 -23.15 -9.38 10.69
N LEU A 117 -23.83 -8.88 9.65
CA LEU A 117 -25.20 -8.38 9.75
C LEU A 117 -26.20 -9.48 10.16
N GLU A 118 -26.04 -10.71 9.67
CA GLU A 118 -26.87 -11.86 10.08
C GLU A 118 -26.66 -12.23 11.55
N VAL A 119 -25.42 -12.22 12.03
CA VAL A 119 -25.10 -12.46 13.44
C VAL A 119 -25.70 -11.38 14.34
N GLN A 120 -25.67 -10.11 13.91
CA GLN A 120 -26.30 -9.02 14.66
C GLN A 120 -27.82 -9.16 14.73
N ARG A 121 -28.47 -9.55 13.63
CA ARG A 121 -29.94 -9.77 13.57
C ARG A 121 -30.40 -10.95 14.41
N SER A 122 -29.58 -11.99 14.56
CA SER A 122 -29.93 -13.18 15.36
C SER A 122 -29.69 -13.01 16.87
N ARG A 123 -29.04 -11.91 17.28
CA ARG A 123 -28.77 -11.56 18.68
C ARG A 123 -29.70 -10.48 19.25
N GLY A 124 -30.57 -9.89 18.43
CA GLY A 124 -31.61 -8.95 18.84
C GLY A 124 -32.99 -9.59 18.79
#